data_AF-A0A6N0BPB1-F1
#
_entry.id   AF-A0A6N0BPB1-F1
#
_cell.length_a   1.000
_cell.length_b   1.000
_cell.length_c   1.000
_cell.angle_alpha   90.00
_cell.angle_beta   90.00
_cell.angle_gamma   90.00
#
_symmetry.space_group_name_H-M   'P 1'
#
loop_
_entity.id
_entity.type
_entity.pdbx_description
1 polymer ?
#
loop_
_entity_poly.entity_id
_entity_poly.type
_entity_poly.pdbx_seq_one_letter_code
_entity_poly.pdbx_strand_id
1 'polypeptide(L)'
;MPHDDRSVHFSRLPLGPACLLLAVSLLMLSPLQASAKEPTYEDTLVFIEGNARYPLVERDRRCEFMYRDNFRFSARELNPIPVVNGWGALFKCTQAKKCIDPRNSGTLQGEITIEAKDINKADKVARAVAHLIQLCGGAKAKPDLF
;
A
#
# COMPACT_ATOMS: atom_id res chain seq x y z
N MET A 1 -84.28 -44.41 24.92
CA MET A 1 -84.42 -43.68 23.64
C MET A 1 -83.54 -42.44 23.73
N PRO A 2 -82.84 -42.04 22.65
CA PRO A 2 -81.87 -42.86 21.89
C PRO A 2 -80.47 -42.19 21.78
N HIS A 3 -79.40 -42.98 21.51
CA HIS A 3 -78.22 -42.72 20.63
C HIS A 3 -77.46 -41.34 20.71
N ASP A 4 -76.17 -41.14 20.38
CA ASP A 4 -74.97 -41.91 19.96
C ASP A 4 -73.79 -40.89 19.99
N ASP A 5 -72.49 -41.13 19.78
CA ASP A 5 -71.50 -42.25 19.73
C ASP A 5 -70.14 -41.49 19.84
N ARG A 6 -69.05 -41.90 20.49
CA ARG A 6 -67.97 -42.79 19.97
C ARG A 6 -66.77 -42.62 20.91
N SER A 7 -66.34 -43.67 21.62
CA SER A 7 -65.23 -44.57 21.26
C SER A 7 -63.84 -43.93 21.11
N VAL A 8 -62.90 -44.41 21.92
CA VAL A 8 -61.48 -44.04 21.99
C VAL A 8 -60.66 -45.13 21.28
N HIS A 9 -59.61 -44.80 20.51
CA HIS A 9 -58.26 -45.37 20.67
C HIS A 9 -57.20 -44.90 19.65
N PHE A 10 -55.97 -44.81 20.17
CA PHE A 10 -54.70 -44.64 19.44
C PHE A 10 -54.41 -45.74 18.41
N SER A 11 -53.68 -45.42 17.32
CA SER A 11 -52.39 -46.07 17.04
C SER A 11 -51.57 -45.54 15.84
N ARG A 12 -50.26 -45.39 16.10
CA ARG A 12 -49.07 -45.63 15.23
C ARG A 12 -48.61 -44.56 14.22
N LEU A 13 -47.31 -44.22 14.38
CA LEU A 13 -46.44 -43.50 13.43
C LEU A 13 -46.07 -44.39 12.22
N PRO A 14 -45.43 -43.80 11.19
CA PRO A 14 -44.05 -44.22 10.90
C PRO A 14 -43.03 -43.10 10.56
N LEU A 15 -41.86 -43.19 11.19
CA LEU A 15 -40.50 -43.11 10.61
C LEU A 15 -40.06 -41.95 9.67
N GLY A 16 -39.62 -40.82 10.27
CA GLY A 16 -38.32 -40.13 10.00
C GLY A 16 -38.05 -39.44 8.63
N PRO A 17 -36.87 -38.81 8.44
CA PRO A 17 -35.77 -38.59 9.40
C PRO A 17 -35.38 -37.11 9.66
N ALA A 18 -34.72 -36.91 10.81
CA ALA A 18 -33.74 -35.88 11.16
C ALA A 18 -33.68 -34.54 10.37
N CYS A 19 -34.08 -33.45 11.03
CA CYS A 19 -33.40 -32.16 10.86
C CYS A 19 -32.78 -31.71 12.19
N LEU A 20 -31.51 -32.08 12.35
CA LEU A 20 -30.65 -31.79 13.48
C LEU A 20 -30.06 -30.38 13.26
N LEU A 21 -30.03 -29.52 14.29
CA LEU A 21 -28.79 -28.88 14.79
C LEU A 21 -29.08 -27.77 15.81
N LEU A 22 -28.27 -27.74 16.86
CA LEU A 22 -28.30 -26.75 17.92
C LEU A 22 -27.79 -25.40 17.40
N ALA A 23 -28.47 -24.30 17.76
CA ALA A 23 -27.90 -22.96 17.66
C ALA A 23 -26.85 -22.76 18.77
N VAL A 24 -25.60 -23.15 18.49
CA VAL A 24 -24.47 -22.89 19.38
C VAL A 24 -24.09 -21.41 19.29
N SER A 25 -24.19 -20.71 20.42
CA SER A 25 -23.73 -19.32 20.58
C SER A 25 -22.21 -19.21 20.45
N LEU A 26 -21.71 -19.15 19.22
CA LEU A 26 -20.33 -18.75 18.94
C LEU A 26 -20.20 -17.25 19.14
N LEU A 27 -19.76 -16.87 20.35
CA LEU A 27 -19.16 -15.57 20.60
C LEU A 27 -17.98 -15.40 19.64
N MET A 28 -18.20 -14.64 18.57
CA MET A 28 -17.17 -14.27 17.62
C MET A 28 -16.13 -13.41 18.36
N LEU A 29 -15.02 -14.01 18.77
CA LEU A 29 -13.78 -13.28 18.95
C LEU A 29 -13.43 -12.70 17.57
N SER A 30 -13.80 -11.44 17.35
CA SER A 30 -13.28 -10.69 16.21
C SER A 30 -11.75 -10.76 16.30
N PRO A 31 -11.05 -11.27 15.27
CA PRO A 31 -9.60 -11.14 15.26
C PRO A 31 -9.31 -9.65 15.36
N LEU A 32 -8.53 -9.27 16.36
CA LEU A 32 -8.04 -7.90 16.47
C LEU A 32 -7.11 -7.70 15.27
N GLN A 33 -7.72 -7.24 14.17
CA GLN A 33 -7.05 -7.05 12.90
C GLN A 33 -6.10 -5.89 13.10
N ALA A 34 -4.89 -6.21 13.55
CA ALA A 34 -3.81 -5.28 13.78
C ALA A 34 -3.49 -4.64 12.44
N SER A 35 -4.19 -3.55 12.14
CA SER A 35 -3.97 -2.71 10.98
C SER A 35 -2.51 -2.30 11.06
N ALA A 36 -1.69 -2.92 10.21
CA ALA A 36 -0.26 -2.65 10.17
C ALA A 36 -0.11 -1.17 9.84
N LYS A 37 0.26 -0.38 10.85
CA LYS A 37 0.28 1.07 10.76
C LYS A 37 1.13 1.46 9.57
N GLU A 38 0.51 2.12 8.59
CA GLU A 38 1.18 2.53 7.37
C GLU A 38 2.38 3.43 7.72
N PRO A 39 3.56 3.25 7.09
CA PRO A 39 4.75 4.00 7.45
C PRO A 39 4.53 5.51 7.36
N THR A 40 4.93 6.25 8.39
CA THR A 40 4.86 7.71 8.37
C THR A 40 5.87 8.30 7.40
N TYR A 41 5.79 9.61 7.17
CA TYR A 41 6.75 10.33 6.33
C TYR A 41 8.17 10.25 6.90
N GLU A 42 8.28 10.39 8.22
CA GLU A 42 9.51 10.35 8.97
C GLU A 42 10.11 8.93 8.93
N ASP A 43 9.31 7.88 9.14
CA ASP A 43 9.73 6.48 8.97
C ASP A 43 10.24 6.21 7.53
N THR A 44 9.56 6.79 6.55
CA THR A 44 9.87 6.61 5.12
C THR A 44 11.19 7.29 4.75
N LEU A 45 11.44 8.51 5.22
CA LEU A 45 12.72 9.21 5.00
C LEU A 45 13.89 8.46 5.64
N VAL A 46 13.77 8.06 6.90
CA VAL A 46 14.80 7.28 7.61
C VAL A 46 15.08 5.96 6.87
N PHE A 47 14.06 5.29 6.35
CA PHE A 47 14.24 4.09 5.53
C PHE A 47 15.02 4.38 4.24
N ILE A 48 14.71 5.48 3.53
CA ILE A 48 15.42 5.83 2.30
C ILE A 48 16.87 6.20 2.61
N GLU A 49 17.16 7.05 3.61
CA GLU A 49 18.54 7.37 4.03
C GLU A 49 19.34 6.13 4.46
N GLY A 50 18.67 5.17 5.10
CA GLY A 50 19.24 3.86 5.44
C GLY A 50 19.70 3.05 4.22
N ASN A 51 19.00 3.14 3.08
CA ASN A 51 19.19 2.25 1.93
C ASN A 51 19.68 2.93 0.63
N ALA A 52 19.56 4.26 0.50
CA ALA A 52 19.99 5.04 -0.66
C ALA A 52 21.47 5.43 -0.56
N ARG A 53 22.18 5.46 -1.69
CA ARG A 53 23.63 5.72 -1.74
C ARG A 53 24.01 7.11 -1.22
N TYR A 54 23.13 8.08 -1.48
CA TYR A 54 23.25 9.47 -1.04
C TYR A 54 22.00 9.83 -0.21
N PRO A 55 22.12 10.72 0.80
CA PRO A 55 20.98 11.15 1.61
C PRO A 55 19.99 12.02 0.81
N LEU A 56 18.75 12.09 1.29
CA LEU A 56 17.73 13.03 0.85
C LEU A 56 17.68 14.21 1.84
N VAL A 57 18.23 15.36 1.45
CA VAL A 57 18.25 16.54 2.32
C VAL A 57 17.01 17.38 2.04
N GLU A 58 16.04 17.40 2.96
CA GLU A 58 14.89 18.31 2.89
C GLU A 58 15.36 19.78 2.91
N ARG A 59 14.69 20.63 2.13
CA ARG A 59 15.04 22.05 1.95
C ARG A 59 13.94 22.97 2.51
N ASP A 60 13.68 24.08 1.82
CA ASP A 60 12.84 25.20 2.27
C ASP A 60 11.39 24.79 2.63
N ARG A 61 10.95 23.62 2.14
CA ARG A 61 9.60 23.08 2.31
C ARG A 61 9.62 21.56 2.36
N ARG A 62 8.73 20.99 3.18
CA ARG A 62 8.42 19.55 3.19
C ARG A 62 8.12 19.06 1.78
N CYS A 63 8.69 17.91 1.40
CA CYS A 63 8.63 17.31 0.07
C CYS A 63 9.48 17.96 -1.04
N GLU A 64 10.29 18.96 -0.72
CA GLU A 64 11.34 19.48 -1.61
C GLU A 64 12.70 19.04 -1.09
N PHE A 65 13.42 18.26 -1.89
CA PHE A 65 14.66 17.61 -1.50
C PHE A 65 15.81 18.05 -2.38
N MET A 66 17.01 18.07 -1.81
CA MET A 66 18.23 17.87 -2.56
C MET A 66 18.69 16.42 -2.44
N TYR A 67 19.00 15.85 -3.60
CA TYR A 67 19.76 14.63 -3.74
C TYR A 67 21.16 14.99 -4.28
N ARG A 68 22.03 13.97 -4.41
CA ARG A 68 23.36 13.97 -5.06
C ARG A 68 23.73 15.26 -5.83
N ASP A 69 24.92 15.82 -5.55
CA ASP A 69 25.51 16.94 -6.31
C ASP A 69 24.59 18.19 -6.45
N ASN A 70 23.69 18.39 -5.47
CA ASN A 70 22.68 19.45 -5.42
C ASN A 70 21.56 19.34 -6.47
N PHE A 71 21.15 18.13 -6.84
CA PHE A 71 19.96 17.89 -7.65
C PHE A 71 18.70 18.17 -6.80
N ARG A 72 18.14 19.38 -6.93
CA ARG A 72 16.87 19.76 -6.30
C ARG A 72 15.70 19.09 -7.03
N PHE A 73 14.83 18.42 -6.30
CA PHE A 73 13.58 17.87 -6.83
C PHE A 73 12.40 18.03 -5.88
N SER A 74 11.17 18.02 -6.41
CA SER A 74 9.94 17.92 -5.61
C SER A 74 9.31 16.55 -5.76
N ALA A 75 9.12 15.83 -4.65
CA ALA A 75 8.50 14.51 -4.67
C ALA A 75 7.05 14.56 -5.18
N ARG A 76 6.35 15.70 -5.04
CA ARG A 76 4.98 15.90 -5.57
C ARG A 76 4.88 15.77 -7.07
N GLU A 77 5.95 16.09 -7.79
CA GLU A 77 5.96 16.17 -9.24
C GLU A 77 6.50 14.89 -9.90
N LEU A 78 7.03 13.94 -9.12
CA LEU A 78 7.50 12.64 -9.61
C LEU A 78 6.32 11.70 -9.93
N ASN A 79 6.49 10.91 -10.99
CA ASN A 79 5.63 9.78 -11.28
C ASN A 79 5.96 8.66 -10.25
N PRO A 80 4.98 8.15 -9.48
CA PRO A 80 5.18 7.12 -8.46
C PRO A 80 5.51 5.73 -9.00
N ILE A 81 5.53 5.53 -10.33
CA ILE A 81 5.93 4.28 -10.99
C ILE A 81 7.40 4.40 -11.43
N PRO A 82 8.36 3.86 -10.65
CA PRO A 82 9.78 3.90 -11.00
C PRO A 82 10.16 2.84 -12.03
N VAL A 83 11.18 3.17 -12.82
CA VAL A 83 11.97 2.16 -13.54
C VAL A 83 13.10 1.71 -12.61
N VAL A 84 12.99 0.51 -12.05
CA VAL A 84 14.05 -0.09 -11.22
C VAL A 84 15.16 -0.62 -12.13
N ASN A 85 16.41 -0.31 -11.81
CA ASN A 85 17.59 -0.82 -12.49
C ASN A 85 18.61 -1.36 -11.47
N GLY A 86 19.71 -1.94 -11.95
CA GLY A 86 20.73 -2.56 -11.08
C GLY A 86 21.44 -1.61 -10.10
N TRP A 87 21.19 -0.30 -10.18
CA TRP A 87 21.83 0.72 -9.36
C TRP A 87 20.85 1.48 -8.45
N GLY A 88 19.54 1.39 -8.70
CA GLY A 88 18.54 2.15 -7.96
C GLY A 88 17.19 2.26 -8.68
N ALA A 89 16.48 3.35 -8.42
CA ALA A 89 15.15 3.60 -8.95
C ALA A 89 15.08 4.95 -9.69
N LEU A 90 14.73 4.91 -10.98
CA LEU A 90 14.55 6.08 -11.83
C LEU A 90 13.08 6.54 -11.80
N PHE A 91 12.86 7.80 -11.44
CA PHE A 91 11.56 8.47 -11.40
C PHE A 91 11.52 9.58 -12.45
N LYS A 92 10.46 9.63 -13.25
CA LYS A 92 10.22 10.68 -14.26
C LYS A 92 9.29 11.76 -13.71
N CYS A 93 9.40 13.00 -14.18
CA CYS A 93 8.39 14.02 -13.86
C CYS A 93 7.04 13.66 -14.49
N THR A 94 5.95 13.82 -13.72
CA THR A 94 4.57 13.78 -14.24
C THR A 94 4.28 14.85 -15.28
N GLN A 95 4.95 16.01 -15.21
CA GLN A 95 4.78 17.15 -16.12
C GLN A 95 6.08 17.55 -16.86
N ALA A 96 6.93 16.57 -17.22
CA ALA A 96 8.04 16.64 -18.20
C ALA A 96 9.11 17.76 -18.11
N LYS A 97 8.99 18.77 -17.23
CA LYS A 97 9.84 19.98 -17.23
C LYS A 97 10.15 20.61 -15.86
N LYS A 98 9.53 20.14 -14.77
CA LYS A 98 9.51 20.90 -13.50
C LYS A 98 10.11 20.19 -12.28
N CYS A 99 10.08 18.86 -12.23
CA CYS A 99 10.42 18.15 -11.00
C CYS A 99 11.92 18.15 -10.66
N ILE A 100 12.80 18.67 -11.52
CA ILE A 100 14.25 18.79 -11.28
C ILE A 100 14.72 20.16 -11.77
N ASP A 101 15.49 20.88 -10.97
CA ASP A 101 16.12 22.14 -11.41
C ASP A 101 17.27 21.84 -12.40
N PRO A 102 17.18 22.26 -13.68
CA PRO A 102 18.17 21.94 -14.69
C PRO A 102 19.52 22.65 -14.48
N ARG A 103 19.63 23.60 -13.54
CA ARG A 103 20.89 24.34 -13.29
C ARG A 103 22.05 23.46 -12.82
N ASN A 104 21.75 22.30 -12.21
CA ASN A 104 22.77 21.42 -11.60
C ASN A 104 22.76 19.99 -12.15
N SER A 105 21.72 19.52 -12.85
CA SER A 105 21.39 18.09 -12.81
C SER A 105 22.30 17.14 -13.60
N GLY A 106 22.86 17.55 -14.75
CA GLY A 106 23.65 16.67 -15.63
C GLY A 106 22.88 15.47 -16.24
N THR A 107 21.72 15.12 -15.70
CA THR A 107 20.75 14.15 -16.19
C THR A 107 19.85 14.77 -17.26
N LEU A 108 19.20 13.91 -18.05
CA LEU A 108 18.14 14.32 -18.97
C LEU A 108 17.06 15.10 -18.21
N GLN A 109 16.62 16.23 -18.78
CA GLN A 109 15.62 17.09 -18.14
C GLN A 109 14.37 16.29 -17.80
N GLY A 110 14.11 16.15 -16.50
CA GLY A 110 12.89 15.55 -15.97
C GLY A 110 12.98 14.08 -15.52
N GLU A 111 14.18 13.53 -15.32
CA GLU A 111 14.38 12.21 -14.71
C GLU A 111 15.42 12.22 -13.58
N ILE A 112 15.08 11.64 -12.42
CA ILE A 112 15.97 11.49 -11.26
C ILE A 112 16.13 10.02 -10.92
N THR A 113 17.38 9.58 -10.75
CA THR A 113 17.70 8.23 -10.26
C THR A 113 18.12 8.32 -8.81
N ILE A 114 17.35 7.68 -7.92
CA ILE A 114 17.75 7.46 -6.53
C ILE A 114 18.53 6.16 -6.47
N GLU A 115 19.86 6.28 -6.48
CA GLU A 115 20.81 5.18 -6.33
C GLU A 115 20.65 4.51 -4.96
N ALA A 116 20.72 3.17 -4.92
CA ALA A 116 20.74 2.36 -3.71
C ALA A 116 22.18 2.04 -3.27
N LYS A 117 22.39 1.76 -1.98
CA LYS A 117 23.70 1.29 -1.46
C LYS A 117 24.07 -0.11 -1.96
N ASP A 118 23.07 -0.89 -2.38
CA ASP A 118 23.18 -2.29 -2.81
C ASP A 118 22.07 -2.56 -3.85
N ILE A 119 22.40 -3.27 -4.93
CA ILE A 119 21.48 -3.71 -5.99
C ILE A 119 20.24 -4.42 -5.43
N ASN A 120 20.42 -5.23 -4.38
CA ASN A 120 19.34 -5.97 -3.70
C ASN A 120 18.38 -5.06 -2.90
N LYS A 121 18.67 -3.75 -2.82
CA LYS A 121 17.85 -2.74 -2.18
C LYS A 121 17.18 -1.80 -3.18
N ALA A 122 17.53 -1.82 -4.47
CA ALA A 122 17.01 -0.91 -5.49
C ALA A 122 15.47 -0.88 -5.50
N ASP A 123 14.84 -2.06 -5.53
CA ASP A 123 13.39 -2.26 -5.45
C ASP A 123 12.76 -1.80 -4.10
N LYS A 124 13.50 -1.89 -3.00
CA LYS A 124 13.05 -1.40 -1.68
C LYS A 124 13.10 0.13 -1.59
N VAL A 125 14.16 0.74 -2.12
CA VAL A 125 14.26 2.20 -2.29
C VAL A 125 13.18 2.71 -3.23
N ALA A 126 12.92 1.98 -4.33
CA ALA A 126 11.86 2.28 -5.29
C ALA A 126 10.49 2.41 -4.62
N ARG A 127 10.07 1.40 -3.83
CA ARG A 127 8.82 1.44 -3.08
C ARG A 127 8.79 2.54 -2.01
N ALA A 128 9.88 2.76 -1.28
CA ALA A 128 9.93 3.79 -0.25
C ALA A 128 9.80 5.21 -0.84
N VAL A 129 10.46 5.50 -1.97
CA VAL A 129 10.30 6.78 -2.68
C VAL A 129 8.90 6.88 -3.31
N ALA A 130 8.33 5.81 -3.87
CA ALA A 130 6.95 5.79 -4.35
C ALA A 130 5.91 6.06 -3.23
N HIS A 131 6.19 5.62 -2.00
CA HIS A 131 5.39 5.94 -0.81
C HIS A 131 5.57 7.40 -0.40
N LEU A 132 6.81 7.91 -0.39
CA LEU A 132 7.12 9.32 -0.13
C LEU A 132 6.36 10.26 -1.09
N ILE A 133 6.30 9.92 -2.39
CA ILE A 133 5.53 10.66 -3.40
C ILE A 133 4.04 10.75 -3.01
N GLN A 134 3.45 9.64 -2.53
CA GLN A 134 2.05 9.59 -2.10
C GLN A 134 1.80 10.41 -0.83
N LEU A 135 2.66 10.27 0.19
CA LEU A 135 2.61 11.07 1.42
C LEU A 135 2.77 12.56 1.16
N CYS A 136 3.49 12.92 0.10
CA CYS A 136 3.64 14.29 -0.36
C CYS A 136 2.43 14.87 -1.09
N GLY A 137 1.42 14.04 -1.43
CA GLY A 137 0.28 14.44 -2.26
C GLY A 137 0.59 14.47 -3.76
N GLY A 138 1.64 13.76 -4.19
CA GLY A 138 1.91 13.52 -5.61
C GLY A 138 0.93 12.54 -6.23
N ALA A 139 1.17 12.17 -7.50
CA ALA A 139 0.37 11.14 -8.14
C ALA A 139 0.45 9.81 -7.37
N LYS A 140 -0.67 9.09 -7.29
CA LYS A 140 -0.71 7.73 -6.72
C LYS A 140 -0.36 6.71 -7.80
N ALA A 141 0.43 5.70 -7.45
CA ALA A 141 0.61 4.56 -8.32
C ALA A 141 -0.75 3.88 -8.45
N LYS A 142 -1.41 4.04 -9.60
CA LYS A 142 -2.48 3.11 -9.97
C LYS A 142 -1.77 1.77 -10.18
N PRO A 143 -2.26 0.65 -9.60
CA PRO A 143 -1.86 -0.64 -10.11
C PRO A 143 -2.25 -0.66 -11.59
N ASP A 144 -1.32 -1.02 -12.47
CA ASP A 144 -1.66 -1.25 -13.87
C ASP A 144 -2.68 -2.39 -13.91
N LEU A 145 -3.92 -2.00 -14.21
CA LEU A 145 -4.85 -2.87 -14.91
C LEU A 145 -4.34 -2.90 -16.35
N PHE A 146 -4.34 -4.10 -16.96
CA PHE A 146 -3.82 -4.46 -18.29
C PHE A 146 -2.35 -4.89 -18.30
#